data_AF-A0A2N0VZT2-F1
#
_entry.id   AF-A0A2N0VZT2-F1
#
_cell.length_a   1.000
_cell.length_b   1.000
_cell.length_c   1.000
_cell.angle_alpha   90.00
_cell.angle_beta   90.00
_cell.angle_gamma   90.00
#
_symmetry.space_group_name_H-M   'P 1'
#
loop_
_entity.id
_entity.type
_entity.pdbx_description
1 polymer ?
#
loop_
_entity_poly.entity_id
_entity_poly.type
_entity_poly.pdbx_seq_one_letter_code
_entity_poly.pdbx_strand_id
1 'polypeptide(L)'
;MFLGTEQQRQTGLRQIAHLKETYFSDSNNKVAIIFDQAAEKWKITLCFHAGLKRRHTLLKYSELESEEQLKIIQALLSLRHFTTLFNGELN
;
A
#
# COMPACT_ATOMS: atom_id res chain seq x y z
N MET A 1 10.59 19.33 13.64
CA MET A 1 10.24 19.96 14.94
C MET A 1 8.78 19.61 15.22
N PHE A 2 8.49 18.87 16.28
CA PHE A 2 7.11 18.52 16.65
C PHE A 2 6.49 19.71 17.40
N LEU A 3 5.32 20.18 16.96
CA LEU A 3 4.68 21.40 17.49
C LEU A 3 3.98 21.20 18.85
N GLY A 4 4.23 20.10 19.55
CA GLY A 4 3.56 19.75 20.80
C GLY A 4 4.48 19.13 21.85
N THR A 5 3.94 18.91 23.05
CA THR A 5 4.65 18.19 24.12
C THR A 5 4.73 16.70 23.81
N GLU A 6 5.69 16.00 24.41
CA GLU A 6 5.80 14.55 24.27
C GLU A 6 4.51 13.82 24.71
N GLN A 7 3.82 14.37 25.71
CA GLN A 7 2.53 13.87 26.15
C GLN A 7 1.43 14.03 25.08
N GLN A 8 1.41 15.15 24.34
CA GLN A 8 0.51 15.34 23.20
C GLN A 8 0.83 14.37 22.05
N ARG A 9 2.12 14.08 21.81
CA ARG A 9 2.55 13.08 20.83
C ARG A 9 2.00 11.69 21.15
N GLN A 10 2.15 11.25 22.40
CA GLN A 10 1.66 9.94 22.83
C GLN A 10 0.13 9.84 22.76
N THR A 11 -0.58 10.89 23.15
CA THR A 11 -2.04 10.96 23.02
C THR A 11 -2.46 10.86 21.56
N GLY A 12 -1.80 11.59 20.66
CA GLY A 12 -2.06 11.50 19.21
C GLY A 12 -1.80 10.10 18.65
N LEU A 13 -0.71 9.45 19.04
CA LEU A 13 -0.42 8.06 18.63
C LEU A 13 -1.49 7.08 19.11
N ARG A 14 -1.99 7.22 20.35
CA ARG A 14 -3.09 6.38 20.86
C ARG A 14 -4.38 6.59 20.07
N GLN A 15 -4.70 7.83 19.73
CA GLN A 15 -5.88 8.14 18.90
C GLN A 15 -5.75 7.55 17.50
N ILE A 16 -4.58 7.66 16.86
CA ILE A 16 -4.30 7.06 15.55
C ILE A 16 -4.43 5.53 15.62
N ALA A 17 -3.90 4.91 16.67
CA ALA A 17 -4.03 3.45 16.88
C ALA A 17 -5.51 3.04 17.05
N HIS A 18 -6.29 3.78 17.84
CA HIS A 18 -7.71 3.54 18.01
C HIS A 18 -8.51 3.71 16.71
N LEU A 19 -8.21 4.75 15.91
CA LEU A 19 -8.82 4.94 14.59
C LEU A 19 -8.50 3.76 13.67
N LYS A 20 -7.23 3.32 13.64
CA LYS A 20 -6.79 2.15 12.89
C LYS A 20 -7.60 0.91 13.28
N GLU A 21 -7.74 0.66 14.58
CA GLU A 21 -8.44 -0.52 15.10
C GLU A 21 -9.96 -0.44 14.92
N THR A 22 -10.56 0.74 14.96
CA THR A 22 -12.01 0.89 14.84
C THR A 22 -12.48 0.87 13.38
N TYR A 23 -11.72 1.51 12.48
CA TYR A 23 -12.17 1.76 11.11
C TYR A 23 -11.41 0.97 10.04
N PHE A 24 -10.25 0.42 10.38
CA PHE A 24 -9.37 -0.28 9.44
C PHE A 24 -9.03 -1.72 9.89
N SER A 25 -9.78 -2.24 10.87
CA SER A 25 -9.69 -3.62 11.38
C SER A 25 -10.31 -4.65 10.46
N ASP A 26 -11.16 -4.24 9.50
CA ASP A 26 -11.73 -5.13 8.51
C ASP A 26 -10.66 -5.51 7.48
N SER A 27 -9.92 -6.56 7.85
CA SER A 27 -8.62 -7.00 7.33
C SER A 27 -8.63 -7.62 5.94
N ASN A 28 -9.59 -7.25 5.09
CA ASN A 28 -9.46 -7.51 3.66
C ASN A 28 -8.44 -6.52 3.10
N ASN A 29 -7.17 -6.87 3.26
CA ASN A 29 -6.05 -6.17 2.64
C ASN A 29 -6.25 -6.23 1.12
N LYS A 30 -6.94 -5.24 0.57
CA LYS A 30 -7.28 -5.14 -0.86
C LYS A 30 -6.03 -5.22 -1.72
N VAL A 31 -4.90 -4.72 -1.21
CA VAL A 31 -3.62 -4.78 -1.90
C VAL A 31 -3.12 -6.22 -1.98
N ALA A 32 -3.24 -7.00 -0.90
CA ALA A 32 -2.91 -8.43 -0.92
C ALA A 32 -3.80 -9.19 -1.91
N ILE A 33 -5.11 -8.93 -1.93
CA ILE A 33 -6.05 -9.54 -2.88
C ILE A 33 -5.64 -9.21 -4.32
N ILE A 34 -5.42 -7.93 -4.62
CA ILE A 34 -5.02 -7.47 -5.95
C ILE A 34 -3.70 -8.13 -6.38
N PHE A 35 -2.72 -8.21 -5.49
CA PHE A 35 -1.41 -8.77 -5.79
C PHE A 35 -1.44 -10.30 -5.96
N ASP A 36 -2.13 -11.00 -5.09
CA ASP A 36 -2.16 -12.48 -5.06
C ASP A 36 -3.05 -13.05 -6.16
N GLN A 37 -4.11 -12.34 -6.56
CA GLN A 37 -5.03 -12.76 -7.62
C GLN A 37 -4.66 -12.18 -9.00
N ALA A 38 -3.61 -11.37 -9.08
CA ALA A 38 -3.13 -10.82 -10.34
C ALA A 38 -2.70 -11.93 -11.31
N ALA A 39 -3.10 -11.80 -12.57
CA ALA A 39 -2.54 -12.61 -13.65
C ALA A 39 -1.02 -12.41 -13.72
N GLU A 40 -0.27 -13.46 -14.10
CA GLU A 40 1.20 -13.47 -14.08
C GLU A 40 1.81 -12.25 -14.77
N LYS A 41 1.35 -11.92 -15.98
CA LYS A 41 1.81 -10.74 -16.73
C LYS A 41 1.61 -9.44 -15.95
N TRP A 42 0.48 -9.30 -15.27
CA TRP A 42 0.16 -8.11 -14.49
C TRP A 42 1.03 -8.02 -13.24
N LYS A 43 1.27 -9.16 -12.57
CA LYS A 43 2.16 -9.25 -11.42
C LYS A 43 3.61 -8.90 -11.78
N ILE A 44 4.09 -9.34 -12.94
CA ILE A 44 5.41 -8.94 -13.49
C ILE A 44 5.47 -7.43 -13.69
N THR A 45 4.49 -6.83 -14.38
CA THR A 45 4.45 -5.38 -14.61
C THR A 45 4.41 -4.60 -13.31
N LEU A 46 3.60 -5.04 -12.35
CA LEU A 46 3.49 -4.41 -11.04
C LEU A 46 4.80 -4.47 -10.25
N CYS A 47 5.45 -5.64 -10.18
CA CYS A 47 6.75 -5.78 -9.54
C CYS A 47 7.82 -4.94 -10.24
N PHE A 48 7.82 -4.87 -11.57
CA PHE A 48 8.73 -4.01 -12.32
C PHE A 48 8.53 -2.53 -11.97
N HIS A 49 7.28 -2.04 -11.99
CA HIS A 49 6.95 -0.66 -11.62
C HIS A 49 7.32 -0.33 -10.17
N ALA A 50 7.15 -1.30 -9.26
CA ALA A 50 7.54 -1.18 -7.86
C ALA A 50 9.06 -1.25 -7.61
N GLY A 51 9.89 -1.44 -8.64
CA GLY A 51 11.34 -1.60 -8.50
C GLY A 51 11.75 -2.92 -7.82
N LEU A 52 10.90 -3.95 -7.89
CA LEU A 52 11.13 -5.27 -7.31
C LEU A 52 11.70 -6.24 -8.36
N LYS A 53 12.48 -7.21 -7.88
CA LYS A 53 13.05 -8.28 -8.73
C LYS A 53 11.98 -9.30 -9.15
N ARG A 54 12.24 -10.02 -10.25
CA ARG A 54 11.36 -11.07 -10.78
C ARG A 54 10.94 -12.12 -9.74
N ARG A 55 11.82 -12.51 -8.81
CA ARG A 55 11.50 -13.50 -7.76
C ARG A 55 10.26 -13.14 -6.92
N HIS A 56 9.96 -11.85 -6.74
CA HIS A 56 8.84 -11.42 -5.91
C HIS A 56 7.48 -11.71 -6.56
N THR A 57 7.43 -11.97 -7.88
CA THR A 57 6.18 -12.38 -8.55
C THR A 57 5.71 -13.77 -8.10
N LEU A 58 6.63 -14.58 -7.55
CA LEU A 58 6.35 -15.94 -7.07
C LEU A 58 5.87 -15.96 -5.62
N LEU A 59 5.96 -14.83 -4.90
CA LEU A 59 5.56 -14.71 -3.51
C LEU A 59 4.11 -14.29 -3.40
N LYS A 60 3.45 -14.68 -2.31
CA LYS A 60 2.23 -14.04 -1.83
C LYS A 60 2.57 -12.69 -1.19
N TYR A 61 1.60 -11.79 -1.14
CA TYR A 61 1.80 -10.48 -0.53
C TYR A 61 2.24 -10.58 0.94
N SER A 62 1.71 -11.54 1.69
CA SER A 62 2.10 -11.79 3.09
C SER A 62 3.54 -12.29 3.27
N GLU A 63 4.17 -12.77 2.20
CA GLU A 63 5.55 -13.27 2.22
C GLU A 63 6.56 -12.19 1.82
N LEU A 64 6.09 -11.00 1.45
CA LEU A 64 6.93 -9.82 1.18
C LEU A 64 7.33 -9.14 2.49
N GLU A 65 8.54 -8.59 2.51
CA GLU A 65 8.98 -7.73 3.61
C GLU A 65 8.14 -6.45 3.68
N SER A 66 8.06 -5.83 4.86
CA SER A 66 7.23 -4.63 5.06
C SER A 66 7.56 -3.49 4.09
N GLU A 67 8.84 -3.32 3.73
CA GLU A 67 9.27 -2.33 2.73
C GLU A 67 8.84 -2.70 1.31
N GLU A 68 8.83 -3.99 0.98
CA GLU A 68 8.41 -4.49 -0.34
C GLU A 68 6.88 -4.37 -0.50
N GLN A 69 6.14 -4.69 0.56
CA GLN A 69 4.71 -4.43 0.65
C GLN A 69 4.38 -2.96 0.40
N LEU A 70 5.11 -2.03 1.04
CA LEU A 70 4.95 -0.60 0.84
C LEU A 70 5.19 -0.19 -0.62
N LYS A 71 6.22 -0.74 -1.28
CA LYS A 71 6.49 -0.48 -2.71
C LYS A 71 5.35 -0.95 -3.61
N ILE A 72 4.74 -2.09 -3.32
CA ILE A 72 3.55 -2.57 -4.05
C ILE A 72 2.38 -1.60 -3.87
N ILE A 73 2.11 -1.12 -2.64
CA ILE A 73 1.05 -0.14 -2.36
C ILE A 73 1.27 1.14 -3.19
N GLN A 74 2.50 1.68 -3.16
CA GLN A 74 2.86 2.89 -3.89
C GLN A 74 2.72 2.72 -5.40
N ALA A 75 3.15 1.57 -5.93
CA ALA A 75 3.01 1.23 -7.35
C ALA A 75 1.54 1.20 -7.78
N LEU A 76 0.66 0.57 -7.00
CA LEU A 76 -0.79 0.54 -7.29
C LEU A 76 -1.43 1.93 -7.25
N LEU A 77 -1.07 2.76 -6.26
CA LEU A 77 -1.56 4.14 -6.17
C LEU A 77 -1.10 4.99 -7.36
N SER A 78 0.16 4.82 -7.77
CA SER A 78 0.73 5.47 -8.95
C SER A 78 0.00 5.06 -10.24
N LEU A 79 -0.29 3.77 -10.43
CA LEU A 79 -1.05 3.28 -11.57
C LEU A 79 -2.48 3.82 -11.58
N ARG A 80 -3.15 3.82 -10.43
CA ARG A 80 -4.50 4.42 -10.30
C ARG A 80 -4.48 5.90 -10.69
N HIS A 81 -3.51 6.65 -10.18
CA HIS A 81 -3.38 8.07 -10.49
C HIS A 81 -3.13 8.30 -11.99
N PHE A 82 -2.27 7.51 -12.61
CA PHE A 82 -2.03 7.54 -14.05
C PHE A 82 -3.33 7.31 -14.85
N THR A 83 -4.13 6.30 -14.48
CA THR A 83 -5.41 6.04 -15.15
C THR A 83 -6.38 7.21 -14.99
N THR A 84 -6.48 7.82 -13.80
CA THR A 84 -7.36 9.00 -13.60
C THR A 84 -6.95 10.19 -14.46
N LEU A 85 -5.65 10.42 -14.64
CA LEU A 85 -5.15 11.45 -15.55
C LEU A 85 -5.45 11.11 -17.01
N PHE A 86 -5.22 9.86 -17.41
CA PHE A 86 -5.45 9.39 -18.77
C PHE A 86 -6.92 9.49 -19.18
N ASN A 87 -7.85 9.21 -18.27
CA ASN A 87 -9.29 9.31 -18.50
C ASN A 87 -9.82 10.76 -18.48
N GLY A 88 -8.99 11.76 -18.16
CA GLY A 88 -9.42 13.16 -18.04
C GLY A 88 -10.35 13.42 -16.84
N GLU A 89 -10.29 12.58 -15.81
CA GLU A 89 -11.15 12.67 -14.61
C GLU A 89 -10.60 13.64 -13.55
N LEU A 90 -9.38 14.14 -13.74
CA LEU A 90 -8.76 15.19 -12.93
C LEU A 90 -8.78 16.51 -13.72
N ASN A 91 -9.84 17.29 -13.54
CA ASN A 91 -9.92 18.71 -13.90
C ASN A 91 -9.85 19.57 -12.64
#